data_AF-A0A257W3E9-F1
#
_entry.id   AF-A0A257W3E9-F1
#
_cell.length_a   1.000
_cell.length_b   1.000
_cell.length_c   1.000
_cell.angle_alpha   90.00
_cell.angle_beta   90.00
_cell.angle_gamma   90.00
#
_symmetry.space_group_name_H-M   'P 1'
#
loop_
_entity.id
_entity.type
_entity.pdbx_description
1 polymer ?
#
loop_
_entity_poly.entity_id
_entity_poly.type
_entity_poly.pdbx_seq_one_letter_code
_entity_poly.pdbx_strand_id
1 'polypeptide(L)'
;MDGSKTDTGALRAAIVAVLPRLRRFCQARAGNADDGDDLMQATVERALLRSHQFDPATRLDSWMFRIAQNIHIDQIRGVRRRGAHVSDEELIELPGDDGRILVENRSDLALVLVVIEGQGYRQAADTLGIPVGTVMSRLARARARIAEAMAKGAPVS
;
A
#
# COMPACT_ATOMS: atom_id res chain seq x y z
N MET A 1 7.53 -31.97 21.72
CA MET A 1 7.40 -32.03 20.25
C MET A 1 6.42 -30.94 19.81
N ASP A 2 6.91 -30.01 18.99
CA ASP A 2 6.19 -29.31 17.91
C ASP A 2 5.21 -28.15 18.17
N GLY A 3 5.54 -27.22 19.09
CA GLY A 3 4.84 -25.92 19.15
C GLY A 3 5.19 -24.96 17.99
N SER A 4 6.36 -25.13 17.35
CA SER A 4 6.88 -24.21 16.33
C SER A 4 6.31 -24.42 14.92
N LYS A 5 6.02 -25.67 14.50
CA LYS A 5 5.42 -25.89 13.16
C LYS A 5 3.95 -25.53 13.12
N THR A 6 3.23 -25.67 14.24
CA THR A 6 1.80 -25.32 14.36
C THR A 6 1.58 -23.82 14.12
N ASP A 7 2.45 -22.98 14.65
CA ASP A 7 2.40 -21.52 14.49
C ASP A 7 2.71 -21.07 13.05
N THR A 8 3.72 -21.71 12.43
CA THR A 8 4.07 -21.44 11.02
C THR A 8 2.94 -21.84 10.06
N GLY A 9 2.26 -22.97 10.32
CA GLY A 9 1.12 -23.42 9.53
C GLY A 9 -0.08 -22.47 9.64
N ALA A 10 -0.39 -22.01 10.85
CA ALA A 10 -1.46 -21.06 11.10
C ALA A 10 -1.19 -19.70 10.42
N LEU A 11 0.03 -19.19 10.48
CA LEU A 11 0.41 -17.95 9.80
C LEU A 11 0.30 -18.07 8.28
N ARG A 12 0.72 -19.19 7.68
CA ARG A 12 0.56 -19.42 6.23
C ARG A 12 -0.90 -19.39 5.81
N ALA A 13 -1.79 -20.03 6.57
CA ALA A 13 -3.22 -19.98 6.31
C ALA A 13 -3.78 -18.55 6.44
N ALA A 14 -3.33 -17.80 7.44
CA ALA A 14 -3.69 -16.41 7.62
C ALA A 14 -3.21 -15.52 6.45
N ILE A 15 -2.00 -15.76 5.93
CA ILE A 15 -1.48 -15.07 4.73
C ILE A 15 -2.40 -15.34 3.53
N VAL A 16 -2.81 -16.59 3.31
CA VAL A 16 -3.74 -16.96 2.22
C VAL A 16 -5.06 -16.18 2.35
N ALA A 17 -5.59 -16.04 3.57
CA ALA A 17 -6.81 -15.27 3.81
C ALA A 17 -6.66 -13.76 3.53
N VAL A 18 -5.44 -13.21 3.63
CA VAL A 18 -5.15 -11.80 3.33
C VAL A 18 -4.97 -11.53 1.83
N LEU A 19 -4.67 -12.55 1.01
CA LEU A 19 -4.33 -12.38 -0.42
C LEU A 19 -5.32 -11.53 -1.23
N PRO A 20 -6.66 -11.68 -1.12
CA PRO A 20 -7.57 -10.85 -1.92
C PRO A 20 -7.45 -9.35 -1.58
N ARG A 21 -7.20 -9.03 -0.31
CA ARG A 21 -7.01 -7.67 0.18
C ARG A 21 -5.68 -7.10 -0.29
N LEU A 22 -4.62 -7.91 -0.18
CA LEU A 22 -3.29 -7.57 -0.67
C LEU A 22 -3.28 -7.32 -2.17
N ARG A 23 -3.95 -8.17 -2.96
CA ARG A 23 -4.04 -8.00 -4.41
C ARG A 23 -4.65 -6.66 -4.78
N ARG A 24 -5.78 -6.27 -4.18
CA ARG A 24 -6.39 -4.96 -4.42
C ARG A 24 -5.46 -3.81 -4.05
N PHE A 25 -4.74 -3.93 -2.93
CA PHE A 25 -3.75 -2.92 -2.52
C PHE A 25 -2.60 -2.81 -3.52
N CYS A 26 -2.00 -3.93 -3.93
CA CYS A 26 -0.90 -3.97 -4.89
C CYS A 26 -1.35 -3.47 -6.27
N GLN A 27 -2.54 -3.84 -6.72
CA GLN A 27 -3.14 -3.29 -7.93
C GLN A 27 -3.39 -1.80 -7.81
N ALA A 28 -3.93 -1.31 -6.69
CA ALA A 28 -4.08 0.11 -6.43
C ALA A 28 -2.74 0.85 -6.41
N ARG A 29 -1.62 0.15 -6.21
CA ARG A 29 -0.25 0.68 -6.25
C ARG A 29 0.37 0.67 -7.64
N ALA A 30 0.12 -0.39 -8.40
CA ALA A 30 0.68 -0.63 -9.71
C ALA A 30 -0.13 0.10 -10.79
N GLY A 31 0.56 0.73 -11.75
CA GLY A 31 -0.09 1.41 -12.86
C GLY A 31 -0.84 0.45 -13.80
N ASN A 32 -0.44 -0.83 -13.84
CA ASN A 32 -1.04 -1.91 -14.62
C ASN A 32 -1.21 -3.19 -13.76
N ALA A 33 -1.91 -4.18 -14.31
CA ALA A 33 -2.26 -5.41 -13.59
C ALA A 33 -1.05 -6.33 -13.34
N ASP A 34 -0.15 -6.45 -14.31
CA ASP A 34 1.02 -7.34 -14.25
C ASP A 34 1.99 -6.89 -13.14
N ASP A 35 2.33 -5.60 -13.10
CA ASP A 35 3.16 -5.01 -12.03
C ASP A 35 2.51 -5.17 -10.64
N GLY A 36 1.17 -5.22 -10.60
CA GLY A 36 0.40 -5.40 -9.37
C GLY A 36 0.49 -6.82 -8.83
N ASP A 37 0.36 -7.82 -9.70
CA ASP A 37 0.48 -9.23 -9.34
C ASP A 37 1.94 -9.57 -8.99
N ASP A 38 2.92 -8.99 -9.69
CA ASP A 38 4.35 -9.11 -9.35
C ASP A 38 4.67 -8.54 -7.96
N LEU A 39 4.12 -7.35 -7.65
CA LEU A 39 4.28 -6.75 -6.32
C LEU A 39 3.64 -7.63 -5.23
N MET A 40 2.47 -8.21 -5.50
CA MET A 40 1.82 -9.13 -4.57
C MET A 40 2.69 -10.37 -4.33
N GLN A 41 3.21 -10.99 -5.39
CA GLN A 41 4.09 -12.16 -5.29
C GLN A 41 5.32 -11.83 -4.44
N ALA A 42 6.04 -10.76 -4.77
CA ALA A 42 7.22 -10.33 -4.03
C ALA A 42 6.91 -10.03 -2.55
N THR A 43 5.71 -9.53 -2.26
CA THR A 43 5.25 -9.28 -0.89
C THR A 43 5.04 -10.57 -0.12
N VAL A 44 4.36 -11.56 -0.72
CA VAL A 44 4.10 -12.86 -0.08
C VAL A 44 5.40 -13.61 0.16
N GLU A 45 6.32 -13.62 -0.81
CA GLU A 45 7.65 -14.22 -0.65
C GLU A 45 8.40 -13.60 0.53
N ARG A 46 8.42 -12.26 0.60
CA ARG A 46 9.07 -11.52 1.69
C ARG A 46 8.40 -11.78 3.04
N ALA A 47 7.07 -11.85 3.09
CA ALA A 47 6.31 -12.14 4.30
C ALA A 47 6.60 -13.54 4.82
N LEU A 48 6.69 -14.54 3.93
CA LEU A 48 7.04 -15.91 4.31
C LEU A 48 8.49 -16.02 4.80
N LEU A 49 9.43 -15.34 4.13
CA LEU A 49 10.85 -15.31 4.55
C LEU A 49 11.04 -14.60 5.90
N ARG A 50 10.24 -13.57 6.18
CA ARG A 50 10.31 -12.76 7.40
C ARG A 50 9.21 -13.10 8.41
N SER A 51 8.58 -14.27 8.30
CA SER A 51 7.50 -14.69 9.18
C SER A 51 7.86 -14.60 10.67
N HIS A 52 9.11 -14.88 11.01
CA HIS A 52 9.66 -14.77 12.36
C HIS A 52 9.70 -13.33 12.93
N GLN A 53 9.55 -12.30 12.09
CA GLN A 53 9.50 -10.89 12.49
C GLN A 53 8.07 -10.37 12.65
N PHE A 54 7.08 -11.20 12.33
CA PHE A 54 5.69 -10.82 12.53
C PHE A 54 5.40 -10.81 14.03
N ASP A 55 4.90 -9.67 14.51
CA ASP A 55 4.37 -9.53 15.86
C ASP A 55 2.87 -9.87 15.85
N PRO A 56 2.43 -10.94 16.52
CA PRO A 56 1.02 -11.33 16.60
C PRO A 56 0.10 -10.27 17.24
N ALA A 57 0.65 -9.29 17.98
CA ALA A 57 -0.12 -8.15 18.48
C ALA A 57 -0.52 -7.17 17.37
N THR A 58 0.12 -7.25 16.20
CA THR A 58 -0.20 -6.44 15.02
C THR A 58 -1.12 -7.17 14.06
N ARG A 59 -1.92 -6.41 13.31
CA ARG A 59 -2.73 -7.01 12.25
C ARG A 59 -1.84 -7.46 11.09
N LEU A 60 -2.02 -8.71 10.65
CA LEU A 60 -1.25 -9.31 9.56
C LEU A 60 -1.37 -8.51 8.25
N ASP A 61 -2.56 -8.03 7.93
CA ASP A 61 -2.81 -7.22 6.74
C ASP A 61 -1.98 -5.93 6.72
N SER A 62 -1.97 -5.18 7.82
CA SER A 62 -1.14 -3.97 7.96
C SER A 62 0.36 -4.27 7.84
N TRP A 63 0.83 -5.38 8.39
CA TRP A 63 2.23 -5.80 8.26
C TRP A 63 2.58 -6.12 6.80
N MET A 64 1.74 -6.88 6.10
CA MET A 64 1.93 -7.21 4.69
C MET A 64 1.84 -5.98 3.77
N PHE A 65 0.90 -5.06 4.03
CA PHE A 65 0.81 -3.81 3.27
C PHE A 65 2.06 -2.94 3.43
N ARG A 66 2.66 -2.91 4.63
CA ARG A 66 3.94 -2.22 4.86
C ARG A 66 5.08 -2.88 4.10
N ILE A 67 5.10 -4.20 4.00
CA ILE A 67 6.09 -4.91 3.17
C ILE A 67 5.93 -4.50 1.69
N ALA A 68 4.70 -4.56 1.16
CA ALA A 68 4.40 -4.16 -0.22
C ALA A 68 4.81 -2.71 -0.48
N GLN A 69 4.48 -1.81 0.46
CA GLN A 69 4.87 -0.41 0.40
C GLN A 69 6.38 -0.27 0.26
N ASN A 70 7.15 -0.89 1.15
CA ASN A 70 8.61 -0.79 1.12
C ASN A 70 9.21 -1.31 -0.18
N ILE A 71 8.70 -2.43 -0.72
CA ILE A 71 9.14 -2.97 -2.01
C ILE A 71 8.93 -1.95 -3.12
N HIS A 72 7.75 -1.36 -3.20
CA HIS A 72 7.42 -0.38 -4.23
C HIS A 72 8.27 0.89 -4.11
N ILE A 73 8.48 1.38 -2.88
CA ILE A 73 9.37 2.51 -2.61
C ILE A 73 10.78 2.25 -3.14
N ASP A 74 11.31 1.06 -2.87
CA ASP A 74 12.65 0.66 -3.30
C ASP A 74 12.74 0.52 -4.83
N GLN A 75 11.67 0.03 -5.49
CA GLN A 75 11.56 -0.03 -6.95
C GLN A 75 11.64 1.37 -7.58
N ILE A 76 10.84 2.33 -7.11
CA ILE A 76 10.87 3.72 -7.61
C ILE A 76 12.27 4.33 -7.43
N ARG A 77 12.86 4.18 -6.24
CA ARG A 77 14.22 4.68 -5.96
C ARG A 77 15.26 4.04 -6.88
N GLY A 78 15.11 2.76 -7.20
CA GLY A 78 15.95 2.04 -8.14
C GLY A 78 15.85 2.59 -9.58
N VAL A 79 14.63 2.88 -10.04
CA VAL A 79 14.39 3.46 -11.38
C VAL A 79 15.02 4.84 -11.52
N ARG A 80 14.82 5.73 -10.53
CA ARG A 80 15.43 7.07 -10.52
C ARG A 80 16.96 7.03 -10.56
N ARG A 81 17.59 6.14 -9.78
CA ARG A 81 19.06 5.98 -9.79
C ARG A 81 19.61 5.51 -11.14
N ARG A 82 18.79 4.83 -11.95
CA ARG A 82 19.18 4.38 -13.30
C ARG A 82 18.96 5.43 -14.39
N GLY A 83 18.59 6.66 -14.02
CA GLY A 83 18.49 7.79 -14.96
C GLY A 83 17.23 7.78 -15.84
N ALA A 84 16.22 6.95 -15.52
CA ALA A 84 14.92 7.07 -16.16
C ALA A 84 14.22 8.33 -15.62
N HIS A 85 13.89 9.27 -16.52
CA HIS A 85 13.06 10.43 -16.20
C HIS A 85 11.73 9.96 -15.64
N VAL A 86 11.55 10.11 -14.33
CA VAL A 86 10.24 10.07 -13.71
C VAL A 86 9.55 11.36 -14.13
N SER A 87 8.42 11.26 -14.84
CA SER A 87 7.62 12.39 -15.31
C SER A 87 7.18 13.28 -14.13
N ASP A 88 7.17 14.59 -14.29
CA ASP A 88 6.80 15.54 -13.22
C ASP A 88 5.37 15.34 -12.69
N GLU A 89 4.46 14.72 -13.45
CA GLU A 89 3.13 14.30 -12.99
C GLU A 89 3.13 13.40 -11.75
N GLU A 90 4.28 12.83 -11.40
CA GLU A 90 4.48 11.97 -10.24
C GLU A 90 4.73 12.78 -8.94
N LEU A 91 5.23 14.02 -9.03
CA LEU A 91 5.44 14.90 -7.87
C LEU A 91 4.17 15.67 -7.49
N ILE A 92 3.67 15.43 -6.26
CA ILE A 92 2.81 16.42 -5.59
C ILE A 92 3.67 17.13 -4.55
N GLU A 93 3.96 18.40 -4.77
CA GLU A 93 4.47 19.29 -3.72
C GLU A 93 3.37 19.46 -2.65
N LEU A 94 3.66 19.03 -1.43
CA LEU A 94 2.83 19.34 -0.27
C LEU A 94 3.47 20.53 0.47
N PRO A 95 2.70 21.57 0.85
CA PRO A 95 3.24 22.71 1.57
C PRO A 95 3.84 22.27 2.93
N GLY A 96 5.12 22.56 3.16
CA GLY A 96 5.76 22.45 4.47
C GLY A 96 6.61 21.20 4.75
N ASP A 97 7.13 20.49 3.74
CA ASP A 97 7.98 19.30 3.96
C ASP A 97 9.39 19.44 3.32
N ASP A 98 10.43 19.18 4.12
CA ASP A 98 11.85 19.40 3.84
C ASP A 98 12.45 18.35 2.87
N GLY A 99 11.99 18.36 1.62
CA GLY A 99 12.74 17.75 0.50
C GLY A 99 12.85 16.22 0.51
N ARG A 100 11.94 15.51 1.17
CA ARG A 100 11.86 14.02 1.12
C ARG A 100 10.55 13.52 0.54
N ILE A 101 10.20 13.95 -0.67
CA ILE A 101 8.97 13.49 -1.30
C ILE A 101 9.26 12.34 -2.26
N LEU A 102 9.01 11.13 -1.76
CA LEU A 102 8.77 9.99 -2.63
C LEU A 102 7.34 10.06 -3.13
N VAL A 103 7.27 10.38 -4.41
CA VAL A 103 6.13 10.24 -5.31
C VAL A 103 5.34 8.97 -5.06
N GLU A 104 4.03 9.13 -4.97
CA GLU A 104 3.09 8.04 -4.76
C GLU A 104 1.89 8.26 -5.69
N ASN A 105 2.08 8.03 -6.98
CA ASN A 105 1.13 8.46 -8.01
C ASN A 105 0.03 7.43 -8.30
N ARG A 106 -0.66 7.03 -7.23
CA ARG A 106 -2.02 6.46 -7.27
C ARG A 106 -2.76 7.11 -6.12
N SER A 107 -3.39 8.26 -6.39
CA SER A 107 -3.75 9.30 -5.41
C SER A 107 -4.63 8.87 -4.22
N ASP A 108 -5.18 7.66 -4.21
CA ASP A 108 -6.24 7.27 -3.29
C ASP A 108 -5.92 6.00 -2.48
N LEU A 109 -4.64 5.63 -2.28
CA LEU A 109 -4.26 4.53 -1.37
C LEU A 109 -4.76 4.74 0.07
N ALA A 110 -4.82 5.99 0.52
CA ALA A 110 -5.43 6.34 1.80
C ALA A 110 -6.92 5.95 1.83
N LEU A 111 -7.64 6.09 0.71
CA LEU A 111 -9.03 5.66 0.58
C LEU A 111 -9.14 4.14 0.63
N VAL A 112 -8.27 3.41 -0.08
CA VAL A 112 -8.24 1.94 -0.04
C VAL A 112 -8.03 1.46 1.39
N LEU A 113 -6.96 1.92 2.06
CA LEU A 113 -6.62 1.47 3.41
C LEU A 113 -7.71 1.78 4.44
N VAL A 114 -8.33 2.95 4.36
CA VAL A 114 -9.29 3.41 5.39
C VAL A 114 -10.71 2.95 5.09
N VAL A 115 -11.18 3.13 3.85
CA VAL A 115 -12.59 2.90 3.49
C VAL A 115 -12.84 1.46 3.09
N ILE A 116 -11.94 0.87 2.29
CA ILE A 116 -12.11 -0.51 1.81
C ILE A 116 -11.56 -1.50 2.84
N GLU A 117 -10.37 -1.21 3.38
CA GLU A 117 -9.67 -2.12 4.27
C GLU A 117 -9.96 -1.86 5.76
N GLY A 118 -10.65 -0.76 6.09
CA GLY A 118 -11.13 -0.47 7.44
C GLY A 118 -10.04 -0.06 8.44
N GLN A 119 -8.86 0.36 7.99
CA GLN A 119 -7.82 0.84 8.88
C GLN A 119 -8.18 2.20 9.49
N GLY A 120 -7.75 2.43 10.74
CA GLY A 120 -7.75 3.76 11.34
C GLY A 120 -6.72 4.68 10.67
N TYR A 121 -6.90 6.00 10.77
CA TYR A 121 -6.03 6.96 10.08
C TYR A 121 -4.56 6.87 10.48
N ARG A 122 -4.27 6.60 11.76
CA ARG A 122 -2.89 6.40 12.24
C ARG A 122 -2.24 5.16 11.62
N GLN A 123 -2.98 4.07 11.54
CA GLN A 123 -2.48 2.83 10.95
C GLN A 123 -2.24 2.97 9.43
N ALA A 124 -3.14 3.68 8.74
CA ALA A 124 -2.93 4.00 7.33
C ALA A 124 -1.71 4.90 7.12
N ALA A 125 -1.50 5.90 7.99
CA ALA A 125 -0.31 6.74 8.00
C ALA A 125 0.98 5.93 8.18
N ASP A 126 1.01 5.02 9.16
CA ASP A 126 2.15 4.13 9.42
C ASP A 126 2.39 3.12 8.28
N THR A 127 1.35 2.76 7.53
CA THR A 127 1.45 1.87 6.37
C THR A 127 2.06 2.61 5.19
N LEU A 128 1.62 3.85 4.93
CA LEU A 128 2.07 4.67 3.81
C LEU A 128 3.40 5.39 4.09
N GLY A 129 3.78 5.54 5.36
CA GLY A 129 4.95 6.31 5.76
C GLY A 129 4.75 7.83 5.62
N ILE A 130 3.54 8.32 5.86
CA ILE A 130 3.15 9.74 5.71
C ILE A 130 2.48 10.27 6.99
N PRO A 131 2.40 11.60 7.20
CA PRO A 131 1.68 12.17 8.34
C PRO A 131 0.18 11.84 8.34
N VAL A 132 -0.43 11.71 9.53
CA VAL A 132 -1.88 11.48 9.68
C VAL A 132 -2.71 12.59 9.03
N GLY A 133 -2.27 13.85 9.12
CA GLY A 133 -2.91 14.97 8.43
C GLY A 133 -2.92 14.82 6.90
N THR A 134 -1.88 14.20 6.34
CA THR A 134 -1.78 13.89 4.91
C THR A 134 -2.75 12.78 4.50
N VAL A 135 -2.96 11.78 5.37
CA VAL A 135 -4.02 10.76 5.16
C VAL A 135 -5.38 11.44 5.07
N MET A 136 -5.70 12.35 6.00
CA MET A 136 -6.98 13.07 6.01
C MET A 136 -7.17 13.94 4.75
N SER A 137 -6.15 14.71 4.36
CA SER A 137 -6.24 15.58 3.18
C SER A 137 -6.31 14.81 1.86
N ARG A 138 -5.65 13.63 1.77
CA ARG A 138 -5.78 12.71 0.63
C ARG A 138 -7.18 12.09 0.57
N LEU A 139 -7.72 11.65 1.71
CA LEU A 139 -9.09 11.11 1.79
C LEU A 139 -10.14 12.13 1.35
N ALA A 140 -10.02 13.38 1.78
CA ALA A 140 -10.95 14.44 1.40
C ALA A 140 -10.94 14.65 -0.13
N ARG A 141 -9.75 14.73 -0.73
CA ARG A 141 -9.57 14.88 -2.18
C ARG A 141 -10.09 13.67 -2.97
N ALA A 142 -9.77 12.45 -2.53
CA ALA A 142 -10.25 11.21 -3.14
C ALA A 142 -11.78 11.17 -3.19
N ARG A 143 -12.44 11.48 -2.06
CA ARG A 143 -13.91 11.54 -1.98
C ARG A 143 -14.50 12.61 -2.88
N ALA A 144 -13.89 13.79 -2.94
CA ALA A 144 -14.34 14.87 -3.83
C ALA A 144 -14.28 14.46 -5.30
N ARG A 145 -13.19 13.80 -5.74
CA ARG A 145 -13.04 13.28 -7.10
C ARG A 145 -14.11 12.25 -7.45
N ILE A 146 -14.40 11.32 -6.53
CA ILE A 146 -15.45 10.31 -6.73
C ILE A 146 -16.83 10.98 -6.80
N ALA A 147 -17.12 11.93 -5.90
CA ALA A 147 -18.37 12.69 -5.93
C ALA A 147 -18.55 13.46 -7.23
N GLU A 148 -17.49 14.09 -7.74
CA GLU A 148 -17.50 14.79 -9.02
C GLU A 148 -17.70 13.84 -10.21
N ALA A 149 -17.03 12.68 -10.22
CA ALA A 149 -17.20 11.68 -11.27
C ALA A 149 -18.63 11.12 -11.30
N MET A 150 -19.22 10.86 -10.13
CA MET A 150 -20.62 10.42 -10.00
C MET A 150 -21.59 11.51 -10.46
N ALA A 151 -21.32 12.78 -10.14
CA ALA A 151 -22.14 13.91 -10.59
C ALA A 151 -22.08 14.13 -12.12
N LYS A 152 -20.96 13.79 -12.76
CA LYS A 152 -20.78 13.88 -14.23
C LYS A 152 -21.30 12.65 -14.98
N GLY A 153 -21.88 11.66 -14.30
CA GLY A 153 -22.47 10.47 -14.92
C GLY A 153 -21.45 9.51 -15.54
N ALA A 154 -20.17 9.58 -15.16
CA ALA A 154 -19.17 8.64 -15.65
C ALA A 154 -19.42 7.25 -15.04
N PRO A 155 -19.50 6.18 -15.85
CA PRO A 155 -19.68 4.83 -15.33
C PRO A 155 -18.46 4.43 -14.49
N VAL A 156 -18.73 3.84 -13.33
CA VAL A 156 -17.73 3.13 -12.53
C VAL A 156 -17.46 1.81 -13.26
N SER A 157 -16.42 1.78 -14.10
CA SER A 157 -15.91 0.57 -14.75
C SER A 157 -14.95 -0.19 -13.87
#